data_AF-D4F543-F1
#
_entry.id   AF-D4F543-F1
#
_cell.length_a   1.000
_cell.length_b   1.000
_cell.length_c   1.000
_cell.angle_alpha   90.00
_cell.angle_beta   90.00
_cell.angle_gamma   90.00
#
_symmetry.space_group_name_H-M   'P 1'
#
loop_
_entity.id
_entity.type
_entity.pdbx_description
1 polymer ?
#
loop_
_entity_poly.entity_id
_entity_poly.type
_entity_poly.pdbx_seq_one_letter_code
_entity_poly.pdbx_strand_id
1 'polypeptide(L)' 'MDGDLSVHVVLFPPTRARRDLDNFFKAPLDSMTKLGIWHDDSQIKRLTAEFGEVVKGGCVEIVIQPFTAMPKRMPT' A
#
# COMPACT_ATOMS: atom_id res chain seq x y z
N MET A 1 -4.60 -13.68 -7.18
CA MET A 1 -5.70 -12.70 -7.37
C MET A 1 -5.61 -12.21 -8.79
N ASP A 2 -6.66 -12.39 -9.58
CA ASP A 2 -6.71 -11.92 -10.97
C ASP A 2 -7.41 -10.55 -11.03
N GLY A 3 -6.82 -9.61 -11.78
CA GLY A 3 -7.37 -8.26 -11.97
C GLY A 3 -6.56 -7.15 -11.31
N ASP A 4 -7.03 -5.91 -11.52
CA ASP A 4 -6.43 -4.70 -10.98
C ASP A 4 -6.67 -4.60 -9.48
N LEU A 5 -5.67 -4.09 -8.74
CA LEU A 5 -5.66 -4.00 -7.28
C LEU A 5 -5.49 -2.55 -6.81
N SER A 6 -6.17 -2.24 -5.70
CA SER A 6 -5.99 -1.05 -4.90
C SER A 6 -5.35 -1.47 -3.58
N VAL A 7 -4.18 -0.91 -3.28
CA VAL A 7 -3.40 -1.20 -2.08
C VAL A 7 -3.35 0.06 -1.21
N HIS A 8 -3.76 -0.10 0.04
CA HIS A 8 -3.69 0.93 1.06
C HIS A 8 -2.72 0.50 2.16
N VAL A 9 -1.76 1.37 2.51
CA VAL A 9 -0.72 1.08 3.48
C VAL A 9 -0.76 2.13 4.58
N VAL A 10 -0.96 1.68 5.82
CA VAL A 10 -0.87 2.53 7.01
C VAL A 10 0.36 2.14 7.81
N LEU A 11 1.24 3.12 7.99
CA LEU A 11 2.52 2.96 8.66
C LEU A 11 2.41 3.51 10.08
N PHE A 12 2.49 2.64 11.09
CA PHE A 12 2.54 3.04 12.50
C PHE A 12 3.99 3.00 12.98
N PRO A 13 4.72 4.13 12.97
CA PRO A 13 6.13 4.12 13.30
C PRO A 13 6.38 3.83 14.79
N PRO A 14 7.51 3.19 15.16
CA PRO A 14 7.84 2.91 16.57
C PRO A 14 8.22 4.15 17.39
N THR A 15 8.62 5.23 16.71
CA THR A 15 9.06 6.50 17.32
C THR A 15 8.70 7.67 16.40
N ARG A 16 8.81 8.93 16.85
CA ARG A 16 8.61 10.14 16.03
C ARG A 16 9.81 10.51 15.13
N ALA A 17 10.74 9.59 14.92
CA ALA A 17 11.88 9.85 14.04
C ALA A 17 11.41 10.09 12.60
N ARG A 18 11.98 11.12 11.96
CA ARG A 18 11.74 11.43 10.54
C ARG A 18 12.22 10.26 9.69
N ARG A 19 11.33 9.77 8.83
CA ARG A 19 11.58 8.67 7.90
C ARG A 19 10.98 9.01 6.56
N ASP A 20 11.61 8.52 5.51
CA ASP A 20 11.07 8.56 4.17
C ASP A 20 9.97 7.50 4.05
N LEU A 21 8.78 7.93 3.62
CA LEU A 21 7.59 7.08 3.50
C LEU A 21 7.85 5.92 2.52
N ASP A 22 8.52 6.22 1.40
CA ASP A 22 8.81 5.29 0.31
C ASP A 22 9.71 4.12 0.73
N ASN A 23 10.76 4.39 1.51
CA ASN A 23 11.60 3.33 2.05
C ASN A 23 10.81 2.37 2.95
N PHE A 24 9.81 2.88 3.65
CA PHE A 24 9.07 2.11 4.64
C PHE A 24 8.04 1.15 4.01
N PHE A 25 7.36 1.57 2.94
CA PHE A 25 6.43 0.67 2.24
C PHE A 25 7.10 -0.18 1.14
N LYS A 26 8.32 0.14 0.70
CA LYS A 26 9.03 -0.68 -0.30
C LYS A 26 9.30 -2.11 0.19
N ALA A 27 9.76 -2.28 1.44
CA ALA A 27 10.11 -3.61 1.96
C ALA A 27 8.89 -4.54 2.17
N PRO A 28 7.75 -4.07 2.71
CA PRO A 28 6.52 -4.86 2.74
C PRO A 28 6.01 -5.25 1.35
N LEU A 29 5.99 -4.31 0.39
CA LEU A 29 5.55 -4.59 -0.98
C LEU A 29 6.43 -5.65 -1.66
N ASP A 30 7.76 -5.53 -1.53
CA ASP A 30 8.70 -6.52 -2.08
C ASP A 30 8.50 -7.91 -1.46
N SER A 31 8.23 -7.96 -0.15
CA SER A 31 7.92 -9.21 0.55
C SER A 31 6.62 -9.83 0.06
N MET A 32 5.58 -9.03 -0.20
CA MET A 32 4.30 -9.50 -0.74
C MET A 32 4.42 -10.09 -2.14
N THR A 33 5.23 -9.47 -3.00
CA THR A 33 5.56 -10.01 -4.32
C THR A 33 6.30 -11.35 -4.19
N LYS A 34 7.28 -11.45 -3.28
CA LYS A 34 8.03 -12.70 -3.03
C LYS A 34 7.16 -13.82 -2.45
N LEU A 35 6.15 -13.47 -1.65
CA LEU A 35 5.21 -14.42 -1.07
C LEU A 35 4.08 -14.82 -2.04
N GLY A 36 3.96 -14.14 -3.18
CA GLY A 36 2.94 -14.43 -4.20
C GLY A 36 1.53 -14.03 -3.79
N ILE A 37 1.36 -12.98 -2.97
CA ILE A 37 0.03 -12.46 -2.61
C ILE A 37 -0.73 -11.98 -3.86
N TRP A 38 -0.01 -11.37 -4.79
CA TRP A 38 -0.44 -11.05 -6.15
C TRP A 38 0.54 -11.67 -7.16
N HIS A 39 0.13 -11.77 -8.42
CA HIS A 39 0.97 -12.33 -9.47
C HIS A 39 2.08 -11.38 -9.90
N ASP A 40 1.76 -10.09 -10.01
CA ASP A 40 2.68 -9.09 -10.54
C ASP A 40 2.38 -7.71 -9.96
N ASP A 41 3.41 -6.86 -9.82
CA ASP A 41 3.26 -5.50 -9.32
C ASP A 41 2.48 -4.60 -10.30
N SER A 42 2.42 -4.94 -11.59
CA SER A 42 1.61 -4.25 -12.60
C SER A 42 0.10 -4.29 -12.32
N GLN A 43 -0.35 -5.19 -11.45
CA GLN A 43 -1.74 -5.26 -11.00
C GLN A 43 -2.12 -4.07 -10.10
N ILE A 44 -1.16 -3.45 -9.41
CA ILE A 44 -1.45 -2.35 -8.48
C ILE A 44 -1.75 -1.07 -9.29
N LYS A 45 -3.03 -0.72 -9.44
CA LYS A 45 -3.46 0.52 -10.14
C LYS A 45 -3.61 1.71 -9.21
N ARG A 46 -3.78 1.45 -7.91
CA ARG A 46 -3.81 2.48 -6.88
C ARG A 46 -2.96 2.03 -5.71
N LEU A 47 -2.00 2.84 -5.32
CA LEU A 47 -1.23 2.70 -4.10
C LEU A 47 -1.43 3.97 -3.27
N THR A 48 -1.89 3.82 -2.05
CA THR A 48 -2.01 4.91 -1.08
C THR A 48 -1.21 4.53 0.15
N ALA A 49 -0.38 5.45 0.62
CA ALA A 49 0.46 5.26 1.79
C ALA A 49 0.33 6.46 2.71
N GLU A 50 0.13 6.20 4.00
CA GLU A 50 0.02 7.25 5.02
C GLU A 50 0.68 6.83 6.33
N PHE A 51 1.03 7.84 7.14
CA PHE A 51 1.52 7.62 8.49
C PHE A 51 0.33 7.63 9.47
N GLY A 52 0.19 6.54 10.21
CA GLY A 52 -0.68 6.44 11.37
C GLY A 52 0.01 6.94 12.64
N GLU A 53 -0.57 6.60 13.79
CA GLU A 53 -0.04 6.95 15.10
C GLU A 53 1.26 6.22 15.44
N VAL A 54 1.99 6.73 16.44
CA VAL A 54 3.20 6.07 16.94
C VAL A 54 2.79 4.88 17.82
N VAL A 55 3.07 3.66 17.36
CA VAL A 55 2.79 2.42 18.08
C VAL A 55 4.11 1.79 18.54
N LYS A 56 4.23 1.51 19.84
CA LYS A 56 5.46 0.91 20.40
C LYS A 56 5.75 -0.45 19.71
N GLY A 57 6.95 -0.57 19.14
CA GLY A 57 7.36 -1.75 18.35
C GLY A 57 7.13 -1.62 16.84
N GLY A 58 6.34 -0.63 16.42
CA GLY A 58 5.98 -0.40 15.03
C GLY A 58 4.93 -1.39 14.53
N CYS A 59 4.11 -0.95 13.59
CA CYS A 59 3.16 -1.80 12.89
C CYS A 59 2.99 -1.31 11.46
N VAL A 60 2.71 -2.22 10.54
CA VAL A 60 2.33 -1.89 9.17
C VAL A 60 1.03 -2.60 8.88
N GLU A 61 0.01 -1.85 8.55
CA GLU A 61 -1.27 -2.38 8.10
C GLU A 61 -1.36 -2.22 6.59
N ILE A 62 -1.71 -3.30 5.90
CA ILE A 62 -1.82 -3.33 4.45
C ILE A 62 -3.16 -3.92 4.09
N VAL A 63 -3.96 -3.14 3.35
CA VAL A 63 -5.28 -3.53 2.89
C VAL A 63 -5.23 -3.62 1.37
N ILE A 64 -5.57 -4.81 0.85
CA ILE A 64 -5.59 -5.11 -0.57
C ILE A 64 -7.03 -5.33 -0.99
N GLN A 65 -7.48 -4.59 -2.00
CA GLN A 65 -8.85 -4.65 -2.50
C GLN A 65 -8.85 -4.68 -4.04
N PRO A 66 -9.88 -5.26 -4.67
CA PRO A 66 -10.08 -5.11 -6.12
C PRO A 66 -10.17 -3.64 -6.51
N PHE A 67 -9.43 -3.23 -7.52
CA PHE A 67 -9.49 -1.87 -8.04
C PHE A 67 -10.80 -1.66 -8.80
N THR A 68 -11.63 -0.78 -8.28
CA THR A 68 -12.82 -0.30 -9.00
C THR A 68 -12.48 1.05 -9.61
N ALA A 69 -12.37 1.11 -10.94
CA ALA A 69 -12.17 2.37 -11.64
C ALA A 69 -13.37 3.28 -11.40
N MET A 70 -13.13 4.53 -10.96
CA MET A 70 -14.19 5.53 -10.98
C MET A 70 -14.52 5.86 -12.43
N PRO A 71 -15.81 6.02 -12.81
CA PRO A 71 -16.16 6.44 -14.15
C PRO A 71 -15.46 7.76 -14.44
N LYS A 72 -14.69 7.81 -15.54
CA LYS A 72 -14.05 9.04 -16.01
C LYS A 72 -15.12 10.12 -16.08
N ARG A 73 -14.92 11.26 -15.39
CA ARG A 73 -15.82 12.41 -15.52
C ARG A 73 -15.97 12.71 -17.01
N MET A 74 -17.21 12.67 -17.48
CA MET A 74 -17.56 13.05 -18.83
C MET A 74 -17.09 14.49 -19.04
N PRO A 75 -16.33 14.81 -20.10
CA PRO A 75 -16.00 16.19 -20.40
C PRO A 75 -17.31 16.94 -20.69
N THR A 76 -17.50 18.09 -20.03
CA THR A 76 -18.62 19.01 -20.24
C THR A 76 -18.65 19.53 -21.67
#